data_AF-A0AAV5C9H1-F1
#
_entry.id   AF-A0AAV5C9H1-F1
#
_cell.length_a   1.000
_cell.length_b   1.000
_cell.length_c   1.000
_cell.angle_alpha   90.00
_cell.angle_beta   90.00
_cell.angle_gamma   90.00
#
_symmetry.space_group_name_H-M   'P 1'
#
loop_
_entity.id
_entity.type
_entity.pdbx_description
1 polymer ?
#
loop_
_entity_poly.entity_id
_entity_poly.type
_entity_poly.pdbx_seq_one_letter_code
_entity_poly.pdbx_strand_id
1 'polypeptide(L)'
;MDLLRAVMIGPQGTPYHDGLFFFDAHFPASYPATPPVVHYHAGGLRLNPNLYACGKVCLSLLGTWHGTSCEKWNAAHSTMLQVLISIQALVLNEQPYFNEPGYERTANTTDGQRQALAYNDKTFEYSCRTMLYSLRRPPQVFVLF
;
A
#
# COMPACT_ATOMS: atom_id res chain seq x y z
N MET A 1 -16.30 15.81 -5.74
CA MET A 1 -15.00 15.51 -6.37
C MET A 1 -14.77 14.05 -6.03
N ASP A 2 -15.02 13.16 -6.98
CA ASP A 2 -15.43 11.80 -6.59
C ASP A 2 -14.32 10.77 -6.80
N LEU A 3 -13.22 11.19 -7.44
CA LEU A 3 -12.02 10.39 -7.68
C LEU A 3 -10.76 11.24 -7.44
N LEU A 4 -9.82 10.71 -6.66
CA LEU A 4 -8.48 11.23 -6.49
C LEU A 4 -7.50 10.16 -6.93
N ARG A 5 -6.43 10.56 -7.63
CA ARG A 5 -5.30 9.69 -7.92
C ARG A 5 -4.06 10.19 -7.19
N ALA A 6 -3.39 9.28 -6.49
CA ALA A 6 -2.12 9.53 -5.82
C ALA A 6 -1.02 8.69 -6.46
N VAL A 7 0.19 9.25 -6.52
CA VAL A 7 1.42 8.51 -6.78
C VAL A 7 2.31 8.63 -5.55
N MET A 8 2.87 7.51 -5.10
CA MET A 8 3.84 7.47 -4.01
C MET A 8 5.17 6.99 -4.56
N ILE A 9 6.24 7.69 -4.19
CA ILE A 9 7.60 7.20 -4.38
C ILE A 9 7.91 6.28 -3.20
N GLY A 10 8.43 5.09 -3.49
CA GLY A 10 8.81 4.11 -2.48
C GLY A 10 9.88 4.67 -1.54
N PRO A 11 9.72 4.54 -0.21
CA PRO A 11 10.64 5.14 0.75
C PRO A 11 12.06 4.57 0.66
N GLN A 12 13.04 5.41 0.99
CA GLN A 12 14.43 4.98 1.11
C GLN A 12 14.60 3.91 2.19
N GLY A 13 15.50 2.94 1.95
CA GLY A 13 15.75 1.83 2.88
C GLY A 13 14.71 0.70 2.80
N THR A 14 13.78 0.73 1.85
CA THR A 14 12.74 -0.30 1.70
C THR A 14 12.91 -1.03 0.36
N PRO A 15 12.36 -2.25 0.18
CA PRO A 15 12.36 -2.92 -1.13
C PRO A 15 11.52 -2.17 -2.19
N TYR A 16 10.86 -1.08 -1.81
CA TYR A 16 10.07 -0.22 -2.68
C TYR A 16 10.84 0.98 -3.25
N HIS A 17 12.06 1.25 -2.73
CA HIS A 17 12.89 2.43 -3.02
C HIS A 17 12.82 2.90 -4.49
N ASP A 18 12.55 4.19 -4.70
CA ASP A 18 12.41 4.87 -6.00
C ASP A 18 11.33 4.32 -6.95
N GLY A 19 10.59 3.28 -6.54
CA GLY A 19 9.42 2.79 -7.28
C GLY A 19 8.26 3.78 -7.23
N LEU A 20 7.48 3.85 -8.30
CA LEU A 20 6.25 4.65 -8.40
C LEU A 20 5.04 3.75 -8.19
N PHE A 21 4.25 4.04 -7.17
CA PHE A 21 3.07 3.29 -6.78
C PHE A 21 1.82 4.16 -6.96
N PHE A 22 0.94 3.77 -7.88
CA PHE A 22 -0.27 4.51 -8.20
C PHE A 22 -1.47 3.96 -7.44
N PHE A 23 -2.26 4.87 -6.86
CA PHE A 23 -3.47 4.57 -6.12
C PHE A 23 -4.62 5.46 -6.59
N ASP A 24 -5.79 4.87 -6.78
CA ASP A 24 -7.04 5.59 -6.99
C ASP A 24 -7.89 5.53 -5.73
N ALA A 25 -8.43 6.67 -5.31
CA ALA A 25 -9.33 6.80 -4.19
C ALA A 25 -10.67 7.33 -4.69
N HIS A 26 -11.73 6.54 -4.53
CA HIS A 26 -13.10 6.93 -4.81
C HIS A 26 -13.81 7.34 -3.52
N PHE A 27 -14.41 8.54 -3.53
CA PHE A 27 -15.20 9.05 -2.40
C PHE A 27 -16.67 8.73 -2.64
N PRO A 28 -17.25 7.72 -1.95
CA PRO A 28 -18.65 7.36 -2.16
C PRO A 28 -19.59 8.49 -1.73
N ALA A 29 -20.85 8.44 -2.18
CA ALA A 29 -21.88 9.41 -1.78
C ALA A 29 -22.11 9.47 -0.26
N SER A 30 -21.75 8.41 0.47
CA SER A 30 -21.78 8.33 1.93
C SER A 30 -20.54 8.91 2.63
N TYR A 31 -19.54 9.40 1.91
CA TYR A 31 -18.39 10.07 2.51
C TYR A 31 -18.83 11.41 3.17
N PRO A 32 -18.35 11.74 4.39
CA PRO A 32 -17.34 11.05 5.19
C PRO A 32 -17.89 10.02 6.19
N ALA A 33 -19.18 9.69 6.18
CA ALA A 33 -19.74 8.67 7.09
C ALA A 33 -19.11 7.28 6.86
N THR A 34 -18.71 6.98 5.62
CA THR A 34 -17.90 5.81 5.25
C THR A 34 -16.53 6.23 4.70
N PRO A 35 -15.47 5.42 4.87
CA PRO A 35 -14.15 5.72 4.31
C PRO A 35 -14.17 5.77 2.77
N PRO A 36 -13.14 6.38 2.15
CA PRO A 36 -12.93 6.26 0.71
C PRO A 36 -12.59 4.81 0.32
N VAL A 37 -12.88 4.43 -0.91
CA VAL A 37 -12.47 3.14 -1.49
C VAL A 37 -11.15 3.34 -2.22
N VAL A 38 -10.08 2.67 -1.78
CA VAL A 38 -8.75 2.80 -2.38
C VAL A 38 -8.38 1.56 -3.18
N HIS A 39 -7.88 1.78 -4.39
CA HIS A 39 -7.41 0.77 -5.32
C HIS A 39 -5.95 1.01 -5.69
N TYR A 40 -5.11 -0.02 -5.55
CA TYR A 40 -3.72 -0.03 -5.98
C TYR A 40 -3.60 -0.60 -7.40
N HIS A 41 -2.85 0.08 -8.26
CA HIS A 41 -2.55 -0.39 -9.62
C HIS A 41 -1.50 -1.51 -9.60
N ALA A 42 -1.92 -2.71 -9.19
CA ALA A 42 -1.04 -3.84 -8.90
C ALA A 42 -0.44 -4.54 -10.13
N GLY A 43 -1.06 -4.40 -11.31
CA GLY A 43 -0.63 -5.14 -12.50
C GLY A 43 -0.64 -6.67 -12.33
N GLY A 44 -1.49 -7.19 -11.43
CA GLY A 44 -1.57 -8.61 -11.10
C GLY A 44 -0.48 -9.12 -10.15
N LEU A 45 0.35 -8.25 -9.57
CA LEU A 45 1.42 -8.62 -8.64
C LEU A 45 1.03 -8.32 -7.19
N ARG A 46 1.29 -9.25 -6.27
CA ARG A 46 1.13 -9.04 -4.83
C ARG A 46 2.48 -8.59 -4.25
N LEU A 47 2.63 -7.29 -4.05
CA LEU A 47 3.86 -6.63 -3.57
C LEU A 47 3.98 -6.54 -2.05
N ASN A 48 2.87 -6.70 -1.34
CA ASN A 48 2.82 -6.58 0.11
C ASN A 48 1.64 -7.43 0.62
N PRO A 49 1.69 -7.94 1.86
CA PRO A 49 0.53 -8.61 2.46
C PRO A 49 -0.74 -7.75 2.44
N ASN A 50 -0.61 -6.42 2.51
CA ASN A 50 -1.70 -5.45 2.45
C ASN A 50 -2.01 -4.91 1.04
N LEU A 51 -1.22 -5.25 0.01
CA LEU A 51 -1.44 -4.84 -1.39
C LEU A 51 -1.68 -6.07 -2.26
N TYR A 52 -2.94 -6.35 -2.53
CA TYR A 52 -3.35 -7.57 -3.20
C TYR A 52 -3.14 -7.45 -4.71
N ALA A 53 -2.94 -8.59 -5.39
CA ALA A 53 -2.79 -8.65 -6.84
C ALA A 53 -4.01 -8.10 -7.61
N CYS A 54 -5.20 -8.13 -7.00
CA CYS A 54 -6.43 -7.52 -7.54
C CYS A 54 -6.56 -6.02 -7.25
N GLY A 55 -5.55 -5.40 -6.63
CA GLY A 55 -5.53 -3.99 -6.28
C GLY A 55 -6.24 -3.61 -4.98
N LYS A 56 -6.72 -4.57 -4.20
CA LYS A 56 -7.27 -4.29 -2.85
C LYS A 56 -6.15 -3.78 -1.93
N VAL A 57 -6.44 -2.67 -1.24
CA VAL A 57 -5.58 -2.10 -0.20
C VAL A 57 -6.18 -2.41 1.18
N CYS A 58 -5.38 -3.01 2.05
CA CYS A 58 -5.78 -3.37 3.42
C CYS A 58 -5.25 -2.35 4.43
N LEU A 59 -6.16 -1.57 5.02
CA LEU A 59 -5.89 -0.68 6.15
C LEU A 59 -7.11 -0.65 7.07
N SER A 60 -6.89 -0.55 8.38
CA SER A 60 -7.95 -0.38 9.38
C SER A 60 -8.75 0.91 9.14
N LEU A 61 -8.06 1.99 8.77
CA LEU A 61 -8.68 3.26 8.35
C LEU A 61 -9.59 3.13 7.12
N LEU A 62 -9.44 2.08 6.31
CA LEU A 62 -10.29 1.80 5.15
C LEU A 62 -11.37 0.75 5.47
N GLY A 63 -11.42 0.24 6.69
CA GLY A 63 -12.29 -0.86 7.07
C GLY A 63 -11.95 -2.20 6.40
N THR A 64 -10.79 -2.31 5.75
CA THR A 64 -10.34 -3.49 5.01
C THR A 64 -9.32 -4.34 5.76
N TRP A 65 -8.97 -3.93 6.98
CA TRP A 65 -8.07 -4.63 7.88
C TRP A 65 -8.54 -4.55 9.33
N HIS A 66 -8.04 -5.43 10.19
CA HIS A 66 -8.31 -5.37 11.62
C HIS A 66 -7.59 -4.16 12.25
N GLY A 67 -8.18 -3.64 13.31
CA GLY A 67 -7.65 -2.51 14.07
C GLY A 67 -8.53 -2.22 15.27
N THR A 68 -7.95 -1.56 16.26
CA THR A 68 -8.63 -1.02 17.44
C THR A 68 -9.52 0.17 17.09
N SER A 69 -10.38 0.59 18.00
CA SER A 69 -11.40 1.62 17.74
C SER A 69 -10.81 2.95 17.24
N CYS A 70 -9.63 3.34 17.73
CA CYS A 70 -8.97 4.59 17.31
C CYS A 70 -8.24 4.47 15.97
N GLU A 71 -7.99 3.27 15.47
CA GLU A 71 -7.32 3.01 14.18
C GLU A 71 -8.31 2.88 13.02
N LYS A 72 -9.61 2.78 13.31
CA LYS A 72 -10.67 2.70 12.30
C LYS A 72 -11.07 4.09 11.82
N TRP A 73 -11.70 4.14 10.65
CA TRP A 73 -12.26 5.36 10.09
C TRP A 73 -13.20 6.06 11.09
N ASN A 74 -12.95 7.35 11.30
CA ASN A 74 -13.80 8.23 12.09
C ASN A 74 -14.25 9.39 11.20
N ALA A 75 -15.56 9.50 10.94
CA ALA A 75 -16.12 10.49 10.03
C ALA A 75 -15.80 11.95 10.42
N ALA A 76 -15.55 12.23 11.71
CA ALA A 76 -15.28 13.58 12.20
C ALA A 76 -13.78 13.95 12.18
N HIS A 77 -12.88 12.96 12.14
CA HIS A 77 -11.45 13.19 12.36
C HIS A 77 -10.54 12.56 11.29
N SER A 78 -11.01 11.54 10.58
CA SER A 78 -10.21 10.84 9.60
C SER A 78 -10.11 11.63 8.29
N THR A 79 -8.94 11.54 7.64
CA THR A 79 -8.69 12.26 6.39
C THR A 79 -8.02 11.36 5.36
N MET A 80 -8.15 11.71 4.07
CA MET A 80 -7.40 11.04 3.01
C MET A 80 -5.88 11.19 3.20
N LEU A 81 -5.41 12.29 3.79
CA LEU A 81 -3.99 12.47 4.11
C LEU A 81 -3.50 11.39 5.08
N GLN A 82 -4.27 11.08 6.13
CA GLN A 82 -3.92 9.98 7.05
C GLN A 82 -3.88 8.64 6.33
N VAL A 83 -4.81 8.37 5.41
CA VAL A 83 -4.77 7.15 4.59
C VAL A 83 -3.47 7.06 3.79
N LEU A 84 -3.08 8.15 3.10
CA LEU A 84 -1.85 8.17 2.30
C LEU A 84 -0.60 7.98 3.16
N ILE A 85 -0.53 8.64 4.32
CA ILE A 85 0.57 8.49 5.28
C ILE A 85 0.60 7.06 5.83
N SER A 86 -0.55 6.46 6.15
CA SER A 86 -0.62 5.07 6.62
C SER A 86 -0.14 4.07 5.57
N ILE A 87 -0.44 4.27 4.29
CA ILE A 87 0.13 3.44 3.21
C ILE A 87 1.66 3.57 3.22
N GLN A 88 2.19 4.80 3.21
CA GLN A 88 3.63 5.01 3.15
C GLN A 88 4.36 4.44 4.39
N ALA A 89 3.81 4.64 5.59
CA ALA A 89 4.46 4.24 6.84
C ALA A 89 4.28 2.76 7.20
N LEU A 90 3.09 2.20 6.99
CA LEU A 90 2.76 0.85 7.46
C LEU A 90 2.89 -0.19 6.35
N VAL A 91 2.64 0.19 5.10
CA VAL A 91 2.61 -0.75 3.97
C VAL A 91 3.97 -0.76 3.25
N LEU A 92 4.47 0.42 2.86
CA LEU A 92 5.72 0.55 2.11
C LEU A 92 6.95 0.61 3.03
N ASN A 93 7.06 -0.32 3.98
CA ASN A 93 8.11 -0.35 5.00
C ASN A 93 9.32 -1.26 4.63
N GLU A 94 10.34 -1.30 5.49
CA GLU A 94 11.60 -2.03 5.28
C GLU A 94 11.46 -3.56 5.29
N GLN A 95 10.54 -4.11 6.08
CA GLN A 95 10.36 -5.55 6.28
C GLN A 95 8.90 -5.98 6.05
N PRO A 96 8.35 -5.80 4.83
CA PRO A 96 6.95 -6.03 4.51
C PRO A 96 6.47 -7.47 4.71
N TYR A 97 7.37 -8.44 4.80
CA TYR A 97 7.05 -9.82 5.17
C TYR A 97 6.27 -9.90 6.49
N PHE A 98 6.64 -9.07 7.48
CA PHE A 98 6.00 -9.08 8.80
C PHE A 98 4.67 -8.34 8.85
N ASN A 99 4.20 -7.78 7.72
CA ASN A 99 2.84 -7.25 7.64
C ASN A 99 1.78 -8.36 7.57
N GLU A 100 2.18 -9.61 7.30
CA GLU A 100 1.27 -10.76 7.32
C GLU A 100 0.96 -11.13 8.79
N PRO A 101 -0.32 -11.27 9.19
CA PRO A 101 -0.69 -11.55 10.57
C PRO A 101 -0.06 -12.83 11.11
N GLY A 102 0.54 -12.73 12.30
CA GLY A 102 1.20 -13.82 13.00
C GLY A 102 2.69 -13.93 12.69
N TYR A 103 3.19 -13.31 11.63
CA TYR A 103 4.60 -13.41 11.24
C TYR A 103 5.49 -12.57 12.15
N GLU A 104 4.94 -11.54 12.80
CA GLU A 104 5.63 -10.70 13.79
C GLU A 104 6.27 -11.51 14.92
N ARG A 105 5.69 -12.67 15.25
CA ARG A 105 6.20 -13.60 16.28
C ARG A 105 7.57 -14.18 15.93
N THR A 106 7.91 -14.19 14.65
CA THR A 106 9.18 -14.74 14.14
C THR A 106 10.21 -13.66 13.83
N ALA A 107 9.90 -12.38 14.05
CA ALA A 107 10.76 -11.26 13.68
C ALA A 107 12.15 -11.33 14.32
N ASN A 108 12.27 -11.89 15.52
CA ASN A 108 13.56 -12.02 16.22
C ASN A 108 14.24 -13.39 16.01
N THR A 109 13.75 -14.19 15.05
CA THR A 109 14.32 -15.51 14.75
C THR A 109 15.16 -15.47 13.48
N THR A 110 16.18 -16.31 13.40
CA THR A 110 17.02 -16.42 12.20
C THR A 110 16.22 -16.85 10.98
N ASP A 111 15.22 -17.72 11.15
CA ASP A 111 14.36 -18.16 10.05
C ASP A 111 13.45 -17.02 9.56
N GLY A 112 12.76 -16.33 10.47
CA GLY A 112 11.91 -15.18 10.11
C GLY A 112 12.69 -14.08 9.40
N GLN A 113 13.91 -13.77 9.86
CA GLN A 113 14.79 -12.80 9.20
C GLN A 113 15.24 -13.28 7.80
N ARG A 114 15.54 -14.56 7.63
CA ARG A 114 15.85 -15.14 6.31
C ARG A 114 14.66 -15.03 5.36
N GLN A 115 13.45 -15.32 5.82
CA GLN A 115 12.24 -15.20 5.00
C GLN A 115 11.94 -13.74 4.63
N ALA A 116 12.12 -12.81 5.57
CA ALA A 116 11.95 -11.38 5.31
C ALA A 116 12.92 -10.88 4.22
N LEU A 117 14.19 -11.30 4.26
CA LEU A 117 15.17 -10.97 3.21
C LEU A 117 14.75 -11.53 1.84
N ALA A 118 14.35 -12.80 1.78
CA ALA A 118 13.88 -13.41 0.53
C ALA A 118 12.61 -12.72 -0.01
N TYR A 119 11.72 -12.29 0.89
CA TYR A 119 10.54 -11.52 0.53
C TYR A 119 10.91 -10.13 -0.01
N ASN A 120 11.92 -9.47 0.56
CA ASN A 120 12.41 -8.17 0.08
C ASN A 120 12.96 -8.27 -1.34
N ASP A 121 13.77 -9.29 -1.64
CA ASP A 121 14.29 -9.52 -2.99
C ASP A 121 13.16 -9.66 -4.01
N LYS A 122 12.13 -10.44 -3.65
CA LYS A 122 10.96 -10.63 -4.52
C LYS A 122 10.13 -9.36 -4.67
N THR A 123 9.99 -8.60 -3.60
CA THR A 123 9.27 -7.32 -3.59
C THR A 123 9.97 -6.30 -4.48
N PHE A 124 11.29 -6.22 -4.41
CA PHE A 124 12.09 -5.35 -5.28
C PHE A 124 11.93 -5.74 -6.75
N GLU A 125 12.02 -7.04 -7.09
CA GLU A 125 11.75 -7.52 -8.46
C GLU A 125 10.36 -7.08 -8.94
N TYR A 126 9.33 -7.23 -8.10
CA TYR A 126 7.98 -6.81 -8.45
C TYR A 126 7.84 -5.29 -8.57
N SER A 127 8.56 -4.50 -7.76
CA SER A 127 8.59 -3.04 -7.84
C SER A 127 9.12 -2.58 -9.20
N CYS A 128 10.23 -3.17 -9.65
CA CYS A 128 10.77 -2.94 -10.99
C CYS A 128 9.78 -3.33 -12.09
N ARG A 129 9.05 -4.44 -11.94
CA ARG A 129 8.04 -4.86 -12.93
C ARG A 129 6.86 -3.90 -12.98
N THR A 130 6.36 -3.43 -11.83
CA THR A 130 5.28 -2.42 -11.79
C THR A 130 5.70 -1.08 -12.37
N MET A 131 6.96 -0.68 -12.20
CA MET A 131 7.54 0.46 -12.89
C MET A 131 7.51 0.29 -14.41
N LEU A 132 7.99 -0.85 -14.91
CA LEU A 132 7.96 -1.14 -16.35
C LEU A 132 6.55 -1.17 -16.93
N TYR A 133 5.56 -1.70 -16.20
CA TYR A 133 4.16 -1.65 -16.63
C TYR A 133 3.65 -0.21 -16.72
N SER A 134 3.96 0.61 -15.72
CA SER A 134 3.56 2.02 -15.67
C SER A 134 4.22 2.83 -16.79
N LEU A 135 5.49 2.59 -17.10
CA LEU A 135 6.18 3.25 -18.22
C LEU A 135 5.61 2.84 -19.59
N ARG A 136 5.18 1.59 -19.74
CA ARG A 136 4.57 1.10 -20.99
C ARG A 136 3.12 1.56 -21.17
N ARG A 137 2.44 1.89 -20.08
CA ARG A 137 1.05 2.37 -20.05
C ARG A 137 0.92 3.49 -19.02
N PRO A 138 1.51 4.66 -19.30
CA PRO A 138 1.52 5.75 -18.33
C PRO A 138 0.09 6.18 -18.02
N PRO A 139 -0.26 6.38 -16.74
CA PRO A 139 -1.56 6.93 -16.40
C PRO A 139 -1.68 8.32 -17.03
N GLN A 140 -2.79 8.58 -17.75
CA GLN A 140 -2.97 9.79 -18.57
C GLN A 140 -2.80 11.13 -17.83
N VAL A 141 -2.82 11.13 -16.50
CA VAL A 141 -2.73 12.34 -15.66
C VAL A 141 -1.29 12.65 -15.19
N PHE A 142 -0.32 11.74 -15.38
CA PHE A 142 1.05 11.88 -14.86
C PHE A 142 2.15 11.92 -15.92
N VAL A 143 1.83 12.28 -17.17
CA VAL A 143 2.78 12.18 -18.31
C VAL A 143 3.87 13.27 -18.33
N LEU A 144 4.00 14.08 -17.28
CA LEU A 144 4.86 15.29 -17.26
C LEU A 144 5.72 15.46 -15.99
N PHE A 145 5.97 14.39 -15.22
CA PHE A 145 6.93 14.42 -14.10
C PHE A 145 8.24 13.73 -14.47
#